data_AF-A0A840YD98-F1
#
_entry.id   AF-A0A840YD98-F1
#
_cell.length_a   1.000
_cell.length_b   1.000
_cell.length_c   1.000
_cell.angle_alpha   90.00
_cell.angle_beta   90.00
_cell.angle_gamma   90.00
#
_symmetry.space_group_name_H-M   'P 1'
#
loop_
_entity.id
_entity.type
_entity.pdbx_description
1 polymer ?
#
loop_
_entity_poly.entity_id
_entity_poly.type
_entity_poly.pdbx_seq_one_letter_code
_entity_poly.pdbx_strand_id
1 'polypeptide(L)'
;MTSLEPARRFCLFTSAGARNLVRTWTRQGQERSFDLVVAYYDDDEAEFEALEKLSDRCFRIKGGKYQNLWNLWRRGDLAISAYDYVWVADDDMQIAPEDIERCFAIAERFGFWVSSPSHDPKGKISNPFMVRDNSGQDIRPRGQTGAWGDSQPGPDVIPS
;
A
#
# COMPACT_ATOMS: atom_id res chain seq x y z
N MET A 1 -21.77 -21.26 -5.50
CA MET A 1 -21.26 -20.40 -6.59
C MET A 1 -20.97 -19.05 -5.97
N THR A 2 -19.70 -18.77 -5.67
CA THR A 2 -19.27 -17.46 -5.17
C THR A 2 -19.56 -16.44 -6.28
N SER A 3 -20.38 -15.43 -5.99
CA SER A 3 -20.69 -14.37 -6.94
C SER A 3 -19.39 -13.70 -7.41
N LEU A 4 -19.27 -13.41 -8.72
CA LEU A 4 -18.16 -12.62 -9.26
C LEU A 4 -18.26 -11.14 -8.86
N GLU A 5 -19.42 -10.70 -8.39
CA GLU A 5 -19.66 -9.34 -7.97
C GLU A 5 -19.01 -9.02 -6.61
N PRO A 6 -18.54 -7.78 -6.41
CA PRO A 6 -18.11 -7.30 -5.11
C PRO A 6 -19.20 -7.45 -4.04
N ALA A 7 -18.82 -7.83 -2.83
CA ALA A 7 -19.72 -7.74 -1.69
C ALA A 7 -19.72 -6.31 -1.10
N ARG A 8 -18.65 -5.55 -1.35
CA ARG A 8 -18.42 -4.21 -0.82
C ARG A 8 -17.84 -3.27 -1.87
N ARG A 9 -17.83 -1.98 -1.55
CA ARG A 9 -17.43 -0.90 -2.46
C ARG A 9 -15.91 -0.81 -2.68
N PHE A 10 -15.12 -1.21 -1.68
CA PHE A 10 -13.66 -1.11 -1.74
C PHE A 10 -13.00 -2.49 -1.79
N CYS A 11 -11.77 -2.55 -2.29
CA CYS A 11 -10.98 -3.77 -2.35
C CYS A 11 -9.61 -3.55 -1.71
N LEU A 12 -9.25 -4.40 -0.74
CA LEU A 12 -7.90 -4.55 -0.25
C LEU A 12 -7.32 -5.84 -0.83
N PHE A 13 -6.45 -5.68 -1.82
CA PHE A 13 -5.77 -6.76 -2.50
C PHE A 13 -4.36 -6.94 -1.96
N THR A 14 -3.95 -8.19 -1.73
CA THR A 14 -2.55 -8.53 -1.41
C THR A 14 -2.14 -9.83 -2.07
N SER A 15 -0.84 -9.99 -2.29
CA SER A 15 -0.24 -11.31 -2.52
C SER A 15 0.53 -11.72 -1.28
N ALA A 16 0.13 -12.84 -0.68
CA ALA A 16 0.59 -13.26 0.64
C ALA A 16 1.38 -14.57 0.60
N GLY A 17 2.47 -14.61 1.37
CA GLY A 17 3.23 -15.82 1.64
C GLY A 17 2.97 -16.37 3.04
N ALA A 18 3.78 -17.34 3.46
CA ALA A 18 3.68 -18.00 4.75
C ALA A 18 4.00 -17.09 5.95
N ARG A 19 4.68 -15.96 5.74
CA ARG A 19 5.05 -14.99 6.80
C ARG A 19 4.28 -13.67 6.70
N ASN A 20 3.03 -13.73 6.29
CA ASN A 20 2.17 -12.57 6.14
C ASN A 20 1.63 -12.06 7.50
N LEU A 21 1.15 -10.82 7.50
CA LEU A 21 0.44 -10.17 8.61
C LEU A 21 -1.05 -9.94 8.31
N VAL A 22 -1.61 -10.56 7.27
CA VAL A 22 -2.99 -10.30 6.80
C VAL A 22 -4.03 -10.56 7.90
N ARG A 23 -3.77 -11.52 8.80
CA ARG A 23 -4.61 -11.82 9.98
C ARG A 23 -4.79 -10.62 10.92
N THR A 24 -3.84 -9.69 10.93
CA THR A 24 -3.87 -8.50 11.78
C THR A 24 -4.72 -7.37 11.19
N TRP A 25 -5.08 -7.45 9.90
CA TRP A 25 -5.81 -6.41 9.18
C TRP A 25 -7.31 -6.44 9.42
N THR A 26 -7.81 -7.48 10.08
CA THR A 26 -9.22 -7.62 10.41
C THR A 26 -9.38 -7.96 11.88
N ARG A 27 -10.49 -7.55 12.47
CA ARG A 27 -10.87 -7.90 13.84
C ARG A 27 -12.21 -8.64 13.82
N GLN A 28 -12.32 -9.70 14.60
CA GLN A 28 -13.57 -10.43 14.72
C GLN A 28 -14.71 -9.49 15.16
N GLY A 29 -15.83 -9.54 14.44
CA GLY A 29 -17.00 -8.70 14.71
C GLY A 29 -16.91 -7.24 14.25
N GLN A 30 -15.78 -6.83 13.65
CA GLN A 30 -15.69 -5.52 12.99
C GLN A 30 -16.31 -5.60 11.60
N GLU A 31 -17.22 -4.68 11.30
CA GLU A 31 -17.71 -4.48 9.95
C GLU A 31 -16.62 -3.84 9.07
N ARG A 32 -16.49 -4.32 7.84
CA ARG A 32 -15.49 -3.83 6.88
C ARG A 32 -16.19 -3.14 5.72
N SER A 33 -15.63 -2.03 5.26
CA SER A 33 -16.07 -1.35 4.03
C SER A 33 -15.43 -1.92 2.75
N PHE A 34 -14.48 -2.85 2.91
CA PHE A 34 -13.71 -3.44 1.82
C PHE A 34 -13.78 -4.97 1.79
N ASP A 35 -13.71 -5.52 0.58
CA ASP A 35 -13.43 -6.93 0.35
C ASP A 35 -11.92 -7.18 0.50
N LEU A 36 -11.56 -8.22 1.25
CA LEU A 36 -10.18 -8.68 1.39
C LEU A 36 -9.94 -9.77 0.33
N VAL A 37 -9.05 -9.48 -0.60
CA VAL A 37 -8.69 -10.39 -1.69
C VAL A 37 -7.23 -10.81 -1.56
N VAL A 38 -6.99 -12.12 -1.44
CA VAL A 38 -5.67 -12.68 -1.20
C VAL A 38 -5.24 -13.57 -2.36
N ALA A 39 -4.08 -13.29 -2.92
CA ALA A 39 -3.38 -14.17 -3.84
C ALA A 39 -2.24 -14.88 -3.08
N TYR A 40 -2.48 -16.12 -2.67
CA TYR A 40 -1.52 -16.92 -1.92
C TYR A 40 -0.55 -17.64 -2.86
N TYR A 41 0.76 -17.43 -2.66
CA TYR A 41 1.81 -17.93 -3.57
C TYR A 41 2.70 -19.03 -3.00
N ASP A 42 2.61 -19.31 -1.70
CA ASP A 42 3.39 -20.37 -1.06
C ASP A 42 2.64 -21.72 -1.09
N ASP A 43 3.32 -22.77 -0.62
CA ASP A 43 2.83 -24.14 -0.67
C ASP A 43 2.33 -24.66 0.71
N ASP A 44 2.17 -23.78 1.72
CA ASP A 44 1.62 -24.14 3.04
C ASP A 44 0.08 -24.18 2.99
N GLU A 45 -0.47 -25.41 3.04
CA GLU A 45 -1.90 -25.66 2.98
C GLU A 45 -2.66 -25.09 4.18
N ALA A 46 -2.09 -25.20 5.38
CA ALA A 46 -2.76 -24.74 6.60
C ALA A 46 -2.88 -23.22 6.60
N GLU A 47 -1.86 -22.52 6.10
CA GLU A 47 -1.91 -21.07 5.94
C GLU A 47 -2.91 -20.65 4.87
N PHE A 48 -2.94 -21.33 3.72
CA PHE A 48 -3.93 -21.06 2.68
C PHE A 48 -5.37 -21.21 3.18
N GLU A 49 -5.72 -22.34 3.80
CA GLU A 49 -7.07 -22.59 4.32
C GLU A 49 -7.51 -21.53 5.32
N ALA A 50 -6.55 -21.05 6.11
CA ALA A 50 -6.82 -20.06 7.14
C ALA A 50 -6.96 -18.64 6.56
N LEU A 51 -6.25 -18.31 5.49
CA LEU A 51 -6.47 -17.09 4.70
C LEU A 51 -7.78 -17.16 3.91
N GLU A 52 -8.14 -18.33 3.39
CA GLU A 52 -9.41 -18.56 2.70
C GLU A 52 -10.62 -18.33 3.62
N LYS A 53 -10.54 -18.75 4.88
CA LYS A 53 -11.58 -18.47 5.89
C LYS A 53 -11.64 -16.99 6.31
N LEU A 54 -10.53 -16.29 6.23
CA LEU A 54 -10.40 -14.88 6.67
C LEU A 54 -10.85 -13.89 5.58
N SER A 55 -10.54 -14.22 4.32
CA SER A 55 -10.71 -13.34 3.17
C SER A 55 -12.07 -13.53 2.50
N ASP A 56 -12.50 -12.51 1.76
CA ASP A 56 -13.70 -12.60 0.94
C ASP A 56 -13.42 -13.42 -0.33
N ARG A 57 -12.16 -13.39 -0.80
CA ARG A 57 -11.65 -14.26 -1.87
C ARG A 57 -10.18 -14.62 -1.64
N CYS A 58 -9.86 -15.89 -1.84
CA CYS A 58 -8.49 -16.40 -1.80
C CYS A 58 -8.19 -17.19 -3.07
N PHE A 59 -7.03 -16.94 -3.67
CA PHE A 59 -6.59 -17.59 -4.90
C PHE A 59 -5.20 -18.20 -4.72
N ARG A 60 -4.98 -19.40 -5.24
CA ARG A 60 -3.65 -19.99 -5.35
C ARG A 60 -2.98 -19.53 -6.63
N ILE A 61 -2.06 -18.59 -6.53
CA ILE A 61 -1.36 -18.05 -7.69
C ILE A 61 0.03 -17.56 -7.30
N LYS A 62 1.05 -18.02 -8.03
CA LYS A 62 2.43 -17.58 -7.85
C LYS A 62 2.70 -16.32 -8.69
N GLY A 63 3.37 -15.34 -8.10
CA GLY A 63 3.74 -14.09 -8.75
C GLY A 63 3.77 -12.91 -7.77
N GLY A 64 4.23 -11.75 -8.24
CA GLY A 64 4.16 -10.51 -7.48
C GLY A 64 2.75 -9.91 -7.45
N LYS A 65 2.46 -9.03 -6.48
CA LYS A 65 1.12 -8.46 -6.26
C LYS A 65 0.48 -7.84 -7.51
N TYR A 66 1.20 -7.01 -8.26
CA TYR A 66 0.66 -6.42 -9.49
C TYR A 66 0.46 -7.44 -10.61
N GLN A 67 1.36 -8.42 -10.74
CA GLN A 67 1.23 -9.48 -11.73
C GLN A 67 0.00 -10.36 -11.44
N ASN A 68 -0.20 -10.72 -10.17
CA ASN A 68 -1.34 -11.50 -9.73
C ASN A 68 -2.65 -10.74 -9.91
N LEU A 69 -2.68 -9.46 -9.50
CA LEU A 69 -3.85 -8.60 -9.70
C LEU A 69 -4.24 -8.51 -11.18
N TRP A 70 -3.27 -8.24 -12.06
CA TRP A 70 -3.50 -8.18 -13.50
C TRP A 70 -3.97 -9.52 -14.08
N ASN A 71 -3.38 -10.63 -13.65
CA ASN A 71 -3.76 -11.97 -14.07
C ASN A 71 -5.23 -12.28 -13.70
N LEU A 72 -5.62 -12.01 -12.46
CA LEU A 72 -6.98 -12.27 -11.96
C LEU A 72 -8.01 -11.39 -12.68
N TRP A 73 -7.70 -10.11 -12.90
CA TRP A 73 -8.56 -9.23 -13.67
C TRP A 73 -8.72 -9.67 -15.12
N ARG A 74 -7.60 -9.98 -15.80
CA ARG A 74 -7.62 -10.39 -17.21
C ARG A 74 -8.38 -11.69 -17.43
N ARG A 75 -8.37 -12.61 -16.46
CA ARG A 75 -9.11 -13.88 -16.51
C ARG A 75 -10.59 -13.74 -16.15
N GLY A 76 -11.00 -12.59 -15.59
CA GLY A 76 -12.35 -12.35 -15.10
C GLY A 76 -12.61 -12.92 -13.70
N ASP A 77 -11.58 -13.36 -12.99
CA ASP A 77 -11.68 -13.90 -11.63
C ASP A 77 -11.92 -12.78 -10.58
N LEU A 78 -11.52 -11.55 -10.92
CA LEU A 78 -11.68 -10.36 -10.08
C LEU A 78 -12.15 -9.15 -10.91
N ALA A 79 -13.34 -8.66 -10.61
CA ALA A 79 -13.94 -7.49 -11.26
C ALA A 79 -13.41 -6.17 -10.65
N ILE A 80 -12.13 -5.84 -10.90
CA ILE A 80 -11.49 -4.61 -10.36
C ILE A 80 -12.29 -3.34 -10.66
N SER A 81 -12.88 -3.26 -11.87
CA SER A 81 -13.66 -2.10 -12.31
C SER A 81 -14.99 -1.89 -11.59
N ALA A 82 -15.41 -2.85 -10.76
CA ALA A 82 -16.63 -2.76 -9.96
C ALA A 82 -16.38 -2.16 -8.55
N TYR A 83 -15.11 -1.97 -8.17
CA TYR A 83 -14.73 -1.31 -6.92
C TYR A 83 -14.49 0.18 -7.15
N ASP A 84 -14.89 1.01 -6.18
CA ASP A 84 -14.62 2.45 -6.19
C ASP A 84 -13.14 2.74 -5.95
N TYR A 85 -12.51 1.95 -5.07
CA TYR A 85 -11.08 2.04 -4.75
C TYR A 85 -10.48 0.64 -4.57
N VAL A 86 -9.27 0.46 -5.11
CA VAL A 86 -8.48 -0.76 -4.93
C VAL A 86 -7.13 -0.41 -4.30
N TRP A 87 -6.86 -0.97 -3.14
CA TRP A 87 -5.58 -0.87 -2.47
C TRP A 87 -4.79 -2.16 -2.67
N VAL A 88 -3.65 -2.06 -3.35
CA VAL A 88 -2.67 -3.14 -3.50
C VAL A 88 -1.62 -3.06 -2.38
N ALA A 89 -1.81 -3.83 -1.31
CA ALA A 89 -0.96 -3.84 -0.13
C ALA A 89 0.14 -4.90 -0.19
N ASP A 90 1.24 -4.68 0.53
CA ASP A 90 2.21 -5.74 0.87
C ASP A 90 1.66 -6.57 2.03
N ASP A 91 1.90 -7.87 2.02
CA ASP A 91 1.36 -8.82 3.00
C ASP A 91 2.01 -8.71 4.39
N ASP A 92 3.20 -8.12 4.48
CA ASP A 92 3.94 -7.86 5.72
C ASP A 92 3.68 -6.47 6.32
N MET A 93 2.68 -5.75 5.82
CA MET A 93 2.30 -4.43 6.32
C MET A 93 1.68 -4.53 7.71
N GLN A 94 2.32 -3.91 8.71
CA GLN A 94 1.75 -3.75 10.04
C GLN A 94 0.86 -2.51 10.09
N ILE A 95 -0.45 -2.71 10.13
CA ILE A 95 -1.45 -1.63 10.20
C ILE A 95 -2.65 -2.09 11.04
N ALA A 96 -3.26 -1.17 11.79
CA ALA A 96 -4.47 -1.50 12.53
C ALA A 96 -5.69 -1.60 11.57
N PRO A 97 -6.66 -2.49 11.83
CA PRO A 97 -7.88 -2.58 11.03
C PRO A 97 -8.61 -1.24 10.86
N GLU A 98 -8.65 -0.42 11.92
CA GLU A 98 -9.30 0.89 11.91
C GLU A 98 -8.58 1.91 11.00
N ASP A 99 -7.25 1.77 10.84
CA ASP A 99 -6.47 2.65 9.97
C ASP A 99 -6.64 2.28 8.49
N ILE A 100 -6.92 1.01 8.18
CA ILE A 100 -7.29 0.59 6.82
C ILE A 100 -8.59 1.26 6.39
N GLU A 101 -9.62 1.19 7.25
CA GLU A 101 -10.90 1.87 7.04
C GLU A 101 -10.72 3.38 6.87
N ARG A 102 -9.87 3.98 7.72
CA ARG A 102 -9.53 5.41 7.63
C ARG A 102 -8.88 5.78 6.30
N CYS A 103 -8.01 4.93 5.75
CA CYS A 103 -7.36 5.20 4.46
C CYS A 103 -8.39 5.27 3.32
N PHE A 104 -9.31 4.31 3.24
CA PHE A 104 -10.39 4.34 2.24
C PHE A 104 -11.29 5.56 2.42
N ALA A 105 -11.71 5.86 3.66
CA ALA A 105 -12.55 7.02 3.94
C ALA A 105 -11.88 8.36 3.55
N ILE A 106 -10.56 8.49 3.73
CA ILE A 106 -9.80 9.68 3.32
C ILE A 106 -9.73 9.76 1.79
N ALA A 107 -9.38 8.65 1.11
CA ALA A 107 -9.31 8.62 -0.35
C ALA A 107 -10.65 9.01 -0.97
N GLU A 108 -11.75 8.44 -0.48
CA GLU A 108 -13.11 8.76 -0.90
C GLU A 108 -13.47 10.22 -0.63
N ARG A 109 -13.28 10.69 0.61
CA ARG A 109 -13.67 12.06 1.01
C ARG A 109 -13.03 13.14 0.16
N PHE A 110 -11.79 12.96 -0.27
CA PHE A 110 -11.06 13.93 -1.06
C PHE A 110 -11.01 13.60 -2.56
N GLY A 111 -11.57 12.46 -2.99
CA GLY A 111 -11.58 12.04 -4.39
C GLY A 111 -10.18 11.79 -4.97
N PHE A 112 -9.27 11.21 -4.17
CA PHE A 112 -7.91 10.96 -4.62
C PHE A 112 -7.83 9.81 -5.61
N TRP A 113 -7.34 10.05 -6.81
CA TRP A 113 -7.10 9.00 -7.81
C TRP A 113 -6.02 8.01 -7.37
N VAL A 114 -5.00 8.50 -6.67
CA VAL A 114 -3.90 7.69 -6.10
C VAL A 114 -3.55 8.29 -4.74
N SER A 115 -3.44 7.44 -3.73
CA SER A 115 -2.96 7.81 -2.40
C SER A 115 -2.21 6.63 -1.76
N SER A 116 -1.44 6.91 -0.71
CA SER A 116 -0.75 5.91 0.09
C SER A 116 -0.75 6.32 1.56
N PRO A 117 -0.82 5.37 2.51
CA PRO A 117 -0.57 5.69 3.91
C PRO A 117 0.86 6.21 4.09
N SER A 118 1.08 7.00 5.14
CA SER A 118 2.42 7.41 5.55
C SER A 118 3.18 6.23 6.15
N HIS A 119 4.49 6.21 5.98
CA HIS A 119 5.36 5.21 6.60
C HIS A 119 5.70 5.62 8.04
N ASP A 120 5.72 4.66 8.96
CA ASP A 120 6.30 4.89 10.28
C ASP A 120 7.81 5.11 10.14
N PRO A 121 8.41 6.14 10.77
CA PRO A 121 9.86 6.35 10.81
C PRO A 121 10.67 5.14 11.31
N LYS A 122 10.04 4.24 12.08
CA LYS A 122 10.65 2.98 12.57
C LYS A 122 10.45 1.81 11.60
N GLY A 123 9.73 2.01 10.49
CA GLY A 123 9.48 0.99 9.48
C GLY A 123 10.76 0.54 8.77
N LYS A 124 10.74 -0.69 8.24
CA LYS A 124 11.88 -1.33 7.55
C LYS A 124 12.40 -0.55 6.34
N ILE A 125 11.57 0.33 5.77
CA ILE A 125 11.87 1.18 4.60
C ILE A 125 11.58 2.65 4.94
N SER A 126 12.05 3.14 6.09
CA SER A 126 12.10 4.57 6.36
C SER A 126 13.40 5.16 5.80
N ASN A 127 13.33 5.83 4.65
CA ASN A 127 14.44 6.64 4.18
C ASN A 127 14.52 7.91 5.05
N PRO A 128 15.70 8.38 5.48
CA PRO A 128 15.85 9.64 6.22
C PRO A 128 15.13 10.83 5.58
N PHE A 129 14.97 10.87 4.25
CA PHE A 129 14.20 11.90 3.55
C PHE A 129 12.68 11.88 3.82
N MET A 130 12.13 10.73 4.22
CA MET A 130 10.71 10.58 4.56
C MET A 130 10.42 10.92 6.02
N VAL A 131 11.46 11.16 6.84
CA VAL A 131 11.32 11.61 8.22
C VAL A 131 11.23 13.13 8.21
N ARG A 132 10.03 13.65 8.46
CA ARG A 132 9.84 15.08 8.65
C ARG A 132 10.17 15.45 10.09
N ASP A 133 11.29 16.13 10.29
CA ASP A 133 11.58 16.78 11.56
C ASP A 133 10.72 18.05 11.67
N ASN A 134 9.83 18.09 12.66
CA ASN A 134 9.00 19.27 12.96
C ASN A 134 9.75 20.34 13.78
N SER A 135 11.06 20.19 14.00
CA SER A 135 11.91 21.14 14.72
C SER A 135 12.18 22.45 13.97
N GLY A 136 11.85 22.52 12.68
CA GLY A 136 12.12 23.69 11.83
C GLY A 136 13.58 23.85 11.41
N GLN A 137 14.44 22.85 11.63
CA GLN A 137 15.82 22.85 11.15
C GLN A 137 15.96 22.15 9.80
N ASP A 138 16.56 22.84 8.84
CA ASP A 138 16.92 22.34 7.51
C ASP A 138 17.87 21.14 7.65
N ILE A 139 17.40 19.93 7.29
CA ILE A 139 18.20 18.70 7.35
C ILE A 139 19.13 18.69 6.13
N ARG A 140 20.17 19.53 6.15
CA ARG A 140 21.29 19.33 5.24
C ARG A 140 22.06 18.09 5.69
N PRO A 141 22.34 17.12 4.80
CA PRO A 141 23.16 15.98 5.14
C PRO A 141 24.53 16.47 5.65
N ARG A 142 24.82 16.15 6.91
CA ARG A 142 26.05 16.54 7.59
C ARG A 142 27.19 15.67 7.06
N GLY A 143 27.86 16.14 6.01
CA GLY A 143 29.06 15.49 5.47
C GLY A 143 29.20 15.47 3.96
N GLN A 144 29.26 16.63 3.31
CA GLN A 144 30.09 16.83 2.11
C GLN A 144 30.80 18.18 2.24
N THR A 145 31.88 18.21 3.01
CA THR A 145 32.90 19.25 2.88
C THR A 145 33.85 18.83 1.76
N GLY A 146 33.79 19.50 0.60
CA GLY A 146 34.78 19.28 -0.46
C GLY A 146 34.35 19.77 -1.84
N ALA A 147 34.77 21.00 -2.17
CA ALA A 147 35.01 21.52 -3.52
C ALA A 147 33.83 21.62 -4.51
N TRP A 148 33.06 22.70 -4.40
CA TRP A 148 32.63 23.45 -5.59
C TRP A 148 33.09 24.89 -5.40
N GLY A 149 34.01 25.31 -6.27
CA GLY A 149 34.68 26.60 -6.19
C GLY A 149 33.72 27.78 -6.24
N ASP A 150 34.04 28.79 -5.45
CA ASP A 150 33.46 30.11 -5.53
C ASP A 150 33.53 30.64 -6.96
N SER A 151 32.36 30.80 -7.59
CA SER A 151 32.18 31.73 -8.69
C SER A 151 31.15 32.74 -8.23
N GLN A 152 31.63 33.88 -7.76
CA GLN A 152 30.82 35.04 -7.45
C GLN A 152 30.05 35.48 -8.71
N PRO A 153 28.74 35.79 -8.64
CA PRO A 153 28.05 36.42 -9.75
C PRO A 153 28.57 37.86 -9.91
N GLY A 154 29.13 38.17 -11.07
CA GLY A 154 29.51 39.54 -11.44
C GLY A 154 28.28 40.44 -11.61
N PRO A 155 28.40 41.77 -11.43
CA PRO A 155 27.26 42.67 -11.42
C PRO A 155 26.59 42.78 -12.79
N ASP A 156 25.27 42.73 -12.79
CA ASP A 156 24.39 42.91 -13.93
C ASP A 156 24.66 44.25 -14.65
N VAL A 157 24.98 44.19 -15.94
CA VAL A 157 24.98 45.35 -16.83
C VAL A 157 23.71 45.28 -17.68
N ILE A 158 22.77 46.19 -17.41
CA ILE A 158 21.56 46.41 -18.21
C ILE A 158 21.93 47.40 -19.34
N PRO A 159 21.82 47.04 -20.64
CA PRO A 159 22.00 48.01 -21.71
C PRO A 159 20.71 48.80 -21.97
N SER A 160 20.93 50.06 -22.35
CA SER A 160 19.92 51.07 -22.72
C SER A 160 19.31 50.83 -24.09
#